data_AF-A0A9P8AHI9-F1
#
_entry.id   AF-A0A9P8AHI9-F1
#
_cell.length_a   1.000
_cell.length_b   1.000
_cell.length_c   1.000
_cell.angle_alpha   90.00
_cell.angle_beta   90.00
_cell.angle_gamma   90.00
#
_symmetry.space_group_name_H-M   'P 1'
#
loop_
_entity.id
_entity.type
_entity.pdbx_description
1 polymer ?
#
loop_
_entity_poly.entity_id
_entity_poly.type
_entity_poly.pdbx_seq_one_letter_code
_entity_poly.pdbx_strand_id
1 'polypeptide(L)'
;MIATHKRKQYTETPFEYNHKTSTPHVSLQRLTFDPPSYFVWFESVCAFVKDDHNICTMLVLSHYSKNIDNDEEYLHEVSQSIKACEANLKLNAYINETLLRSVDPQLGLSVGVSTMESASENFERLKSYFSGRISAFYYLNLESQLKFDINNVLQFLKDIDCLSRVYSFAFRGDAQMTPELKLQWIMNSLRGNQEILLDIQNDWENIIKNPMLLRSILTKHLNKAKRVRRALMDV
;
A
#
# COMPACT_ATOMS: atom_id res chain seq x y z
N MET A 1 28.83 -29.31 -25.88
CA MET A 1 27.44 -29.36 -26.38
C MET A 1 26.63 -28.33 -25.61
N ILE A 2 26.28 -27.21 -26.24
CA ILE A 2 25.48 -26.14 -25.63
C ILE A 2 24.02 -26.42 -25.98
N ALA A 3 23.19 -26.69 -24.98
CA ALA A 3 21.76 -26.87 -25.16
C ALA A 3 21.10 -25.50 -25.41
N THR A 4 20.90 -25.14 -26.67
CA THR A 4 20.06 -24.01 -27.07
C THR A 4 18.60 -24.29 -26.70
N HIS A 5 18.12 -23.67 -25.62
CA HIS A 5 16.70 -23.54 -25.33
C HIS A 5 16.02 -22.76 -26.46
N LYS A 6 15.16 -23.44 -27.21
CA LYS A 6 14.28 -22.82 -28.19
C LYS A 6 13.25 -21.94 -27.46
N ARG A 7 13.45 -20.62 -27.47
CA ARG A 7 12.38 -19.65 -27.17
C ARG A 7 11.27 -19.88 -28.20
N LYS A 8 10.06 -20.25 -27.74
CA LYS A 8 8.86 -20.21 -28.58
C LYS A 8 8.61 -18.74 -28.94
N GLN A 9 8.65 -18.43 -30.23
CA GLN A 9 8.19 -17.14 -30.75
C GLN A 9 6.69 -17.04 -30.49
N TYR A 10 6.28 -16.09 -29.65
CA TYR A 10 4.89 -15.73 -29.48
C TYR A 10 4.46 -14.90 -30.69
N THR A 11 3.63 -15.47 -31.54
CA THR A 11 2.90 -14.70 -32.56
C THR A 11 1.89 -13.81 -31.84
N GLU A 12 2.09 -12.50 -31.94
CA GLU A 12 1.13 -11.47 -31.52
C GLU A 12 -0.14 -11.59 -32.37
N THR A 13 -1.15 -12.28 -31.86
CA THR A 13 -2.52 -12.09 -32.33
C THR A 13 -3.19 -11.01 -31.48
N PRO A 14 -3.83 -9.98 -32.08
CA PRO A 14 -4.65 -9.05 -31.32
C PRO A 14 -5.81 -9.84 -30.72
N PHE A 15 -5.82 -9.98 -29.40
CA PHE A 15 -6.87 -10.72 -28.70
C PHE A 15 -8.03 -9.74 -28.42
N GLU A 16 -9.07 -9.76 -29.26
CA GLU A 16 -10.32 -9.08 -28.97
C GLU A 16 -11.12 -9.88 -27.93
N TYR A 17 -11.04 -9.45 -26.67
CA TYR A 17 -11.88 -9.99 -25.60
C TYR A 17 -13.28 -9.37 -25.70
N ASN A 18 -14.26 -10.16 -26.14
CA ASN A 18 -15.66 -9.77 -26.09
C ASN A 18 -16.14 -9.71 -24.62
N HIS A 19 -16.33 -8.50 -24.09
CA HIS A 19 -16.95 -8.20 -22.80
C HIS A 19 -18.43 -8.62 -22.75
N LYS A 20 -18.72 -9.93 -22.71
CA LYS A 20 -20.08 -10.47 -22.53
C LYS A 20 -20.23 -11.38 -21.31
N THR A 21 -19.35 -11.22 -20.33
CA THR A 21 -19.64 -11.56 -18.95
C THR A 21 -19.48 -10.28 -18.15
N SER A 22 -20.44 -10.01 -17.28
CA SER A 22 -20.47 -8.90 -16.34
C SER A 22 -19.33 -9.02 -15.31
N THR A 23 -18.09 -8.95 -15.77
CA THR A 23 -16.94 -8.71 -14.91
C THR A 23 -17.06 -7.27 -14.42
N PRO A 24 -17.09 -7.03 -13.11
CA PRO A 24 -17.14 -5.68 -12.58
C PRO A 24 -16.00 -4.88 -13.20
N HIS A 25 -16.30 -3.66 -13.63
CA HIS A 25 -15.29 -2.72 -14.12
C HIS A 25 -14.41 -2.33 -12.93
N VAL A 26 -13.42 -3.16 -12.61
CA VAL A 26 -12.55 -2.92 -11.45
C VAL A 26 -11.50 -1.90 -11.86
N SER A 27 -11.71 -0.66 -11.42
CA SER A 27 -10.71 0.39 -11.56
C SER A 27 -9.75 0.31 -10.38
N LEU A 28 -8.59 -0.33 -10.59
CA LEU A 28 -7.46 -0.15 -9.68
C LEU A 28 -7.06 1.33 -9.69
N GLN A 29 -6.72 1.88 -8.52
CA GLN A 29 -6.17 3.23 -8.45
C GLN A 29 -4.82 3.28 -9.18
N ARG A 30 -4.52 4.41 -9.84
CA ARG A 30 -3.23 4.60 -10.50
C ARG A 30 -2.13 4.67 -9.43
N LEU A 31 -1.12 3.84 -9.60
CA LEU A 31 0.05 3.80 -8.73
C LEU A 31 0.97 4.98 -9.03
N THR A 32 1.41 5.70 -7.99
CA THR A 32 2.41 6.77 -8.10
C THR A 32 3.78 6.29 -7.63
N PHE A 33 4.83 7.11 -7.82
CA PHE A 33 6.23 6.69 -7.57
C PHE A 33 6.63 6.68 -6.09
N ASP A 34 5.72 7.02 -5.18
CA ASP A 34 5.95 7.12 -3.76
C ASP A 34 5.47 5.87 -2.99
N PRO A 35 6.19 5.45 -1.93
CA PRO A 35 5.78 4.32 -1.12
C PRO A 35 4.36 4.36 -0.51
N PRO A 36 3.84 5.49 0.00
CA PRO A 36 2.44 5.60 0.44
C PRO A 36 1.43 5.09 -0.60
N SER A 37 1.56 5.55 -1.84
CA SER A 37 0.66 5.17 -2.93
C SER A 37 0.71 3.67 -3.24
N TYR A 38 1.87 3.03 -3.09
CA TYR A 38 2.01 1.58 -3.25
C TYR A 38 1.14 0.80 -2.27
N PHE A 39 1.02 1.24 -1.01
CA PHE A 39 0.16 0.54 -0.04
C PHE A 39 -1.32 0.63 -0.44
N VAL A 40 -1.77 1.81 -0.86
CA VAL A 40 -3.16 2.01 -1.30
C VAL A 40 -3.47 1.19 -2.55
N TRP A 41 -2.53 1.16 -3.49
CA TRP A 41 -2.61 0.34 -4.69
C TRP A 41 -2.63 -1.16 -4.36
N PHE A 42 -1.72 -1.62 -3.50
CA PHE A 42 -1.65 -3.02 -3.08
C PHE A 42 -2.95 -3.48 -2.39
N GLU A 43 -3.51 -2.65 -1.51
CA GLU A 43 -4.83 -2.90 -0.91
C GLU A 43 -5.94 -2.98 -1.96
N SER A 44 -5.88 -2.14 -3.00
CA SER A 44 -6.83 -2.19 -4.12
C SER A 44 -6.72 -3.49 -4.91
N VAL A 45 -5.49 -3.99 -5.14
CA VAL A 45 -5.25 -5.30 -5.78
C VAL A 45 -5.78 -6.43 -4.89
N CYS A 46 -5.48 -6.41 -3.60
CA CYS A 46 -5.99 -7.39 -2.64
C CYS A 46 -7.53 -7.41 -2.59
N ALA A 47 -8.18 -6.25 -2.61
CA ALA A 47 -9.63 -6.16 -2.67
C ALA A 47 -10.18 -6.71 -4.00
N PHE A 48 -9.53 -6.36 -5.12
CA PHE A 48 -9.90 -6.85 -6.45
C PHE A 48 -9.93 -8.38 -6.54
N VAL A 49 -8.95 -9.06 -5.97
CA VAL A 49 -8.82 -10.52 -6.10
C VAL A 49 -9.56 -11.33 -5.03
N LYS A 50 -9.85 -10.73 -3.87
CA LYS A 50 -10.46 -11.43 -2.73
C LYS A 50 -11.87 -11.95 -3.02
N ASP A 51 -12.58 -11.32 -3.94
CA ASP A 51 -13.96 -11.66 -4.26
C ASP A 51 -14.09 -12.83 -5.26
N ASP A 52 -12.99 -13.29 -5.90
CA ASP A 52 -13.00 -14.41 -6.86
C ASP A 52 -11.91 -15.45 -6.52
N HIS A 53 -12.35 -16.67 -6.15
CA HIS A 53 -11.45 -17.78 -5.80
C HIS A 53 -10.50 -18.18 -6.94
N ASN A 54 -10.89 -18.00 -8.20
CA ASN A 54 -10.04 -18.32 -9.35
C ASN A 54 -8.91 -17.30 -9.49
N ILE A 55 -9.17 -16.03 -9.21
CA ILE A 55 -8.18 -14.94 -9.32
C ILE A 55 -7.25 -14.97 -8.09
N CYS A 56 -7.79 -15.25 -6.90
CA CYS A 56 -7.03 -15.26 -5.65
C CYS A 56 -5.86 -16.26 -5.65
N THR A 57 -5.95 -17.35 -6.44
CA THR A 57 -4.88 -18.35 -6.55
C THR A 57 -3.78 -17.97 -7.55
N MET A 58 -3.97 -16.90 -8.33
CA MET A 58 -3.05 -16.50 -9.39
C MET A 58 -2.03 -15.44 -8.96
N LEU A 59 -2.22 -14.82 -7.80
CA LEU A 59 -1.31 -13.82 -7.24
C LEU A 59 -0.95 -14.16 -5.80
N VAL A 60 0.31 -13.93 -5.43
CA VAL A 60 0.77 -14.02 -4.05
C VAL A 60 0.43 -12.72 -3.32
N LEU A 61 -0.60 -12.75 -2.47
CA LEU A 61 -1.13 -11.59 -1.75
C LEU A 61 -0.35 -11.27 -0.47
N SER A 62 0.59 -12.11 -0.08
CA SER A 62 1.55 -11.79 0.96
C SER A 62 2.53 -10.71 0.44
N HIS A 63 2.93 -9.82 1.34
CA HIS A 63 3.98 -8.85 1.03
C HIS A 63 5.30 -9.57 0.73
N TYR A 64 6.15 -8.99 -0.12
CA TYR A 64 7.44 -9.55 -0.49
C TYR A 64 8.27 -9.94 0.74
N SER A 65 8.88 -11.13 0.75
CA SER A 65 9.67 -11.64 1.89
C SER A 65 11.04 -10.95 2.02
N LYS A 66 11.55 -10.84 3.25
CA LYS A 66 12.80 -10.13 3.58
C LYS A 66 14.04 -10.96 3.27
N ASN A 67 13.85 -12.28 3.25
CA ASN A 67 14.89 -13.27 3.09
C ASN A 67 14.41 -14.29 2.07
N ILE A 68 14.12 -13.83 0.85
CA ILE A 68 13.50 -14.65 -0.20
C ILE A 68 14.29 -15.93 -0.47
N ASP A 69 15.62 -15.85 -0.35
CA ASP A 69 16.52 -16.99 -0.54
C ASP A 69 16.35 -18.09 0.54
N ASN A 70 15.67 -17.78 1.65
CA ASN A 70 15.45 -18.69 2.78
C ASN A 70 13.97 -18.90 3.11
N ASP A 71 13.04 -18.30 2.36
CA ASP A 71 11.60 -18.37 2.62
C ASP A 71 10.95 -19.39 1.67
N GLU A 72 11.13 -20.67 2.01
CA GLU A 72 10.65 -21.79 1.19
C GLU A 72 9.13 -21.77 0.99
N GLU A 73 8.37 -21.33 2.01
CA GLU A 73 6.91 -21.21 1.94
C GLU A 73 6.51 -20.13 0.93
N TYR A 74 7.11 -18.94 1.01
CA TYR A 74 6.86 -17.87 0.05
C TYR A 74 7.21 -18.27 -1.38
N LEU A 75 8.39 -18.89 -1.57
CA LEU A 75 8.81 -19.38 -2.89
C LEU A 75 7.85 -20.45 -3.43
N HIS A 76 7.30 -21.29 -2.54
CA HIS A 76 6.27 -22.25 -2.89
C HIS A 76 4.98 -21.56 -3.35
N GLU A 77 4.49 -20.55 -2.62
CA GLU A 77 3.30 -19.76 -3.00
C GLU A 77 3.46 -19.10 -4.38
N VAL A 78 4.64 -18.51 -4.64
CA VAL A 78 4.97 -17.91 -5.94
C VAL A 78 4.91 -18.97 -7.04
N SER A 79 5.53 -20.14 -6.81
CA SER A 79 5.51 -21.24 -7.77
C SER A 79 4.10 -21.74 -8.08
N GLN A 80 3.25 -21.90 -7.06
CA GLN A 80 1.85 -22.32 -7.26
C GLN A 80 1.04 -21.27 -8.03
N SER A 81 1.25 -19.99 -7.71
CA SER A 81 0.56 -18.89 -8.38
C SER A 81 0.94 -18.78 -9.86
N ILE A 82 2.22 -19.01 -10.19
CA ILE A 82 2.69 -19.07 -11.58
C ILE A 82 2.03 -20.24 -12.33
N LYS A 83 1.97 -21.43 -11.73
CA LYS A 83 1.28 -22.59 -12.34
C LYS A 83 -0.21 -22.31 -12.58
N ALA A 84 -0.88 -21.63 -11.65
CA ALA A 84 -2.27 -21.22 -11.83
C ALA A 84 -2.43 -20.24 -13.00
N CYS A 85 -1.48 -19.31 -13.17
CA CYS A 85 -1.41 -18.43 -14.33
C CYS A 85 -1.26 -19.17 -15.66
N GLU A 86 -0.34 -20.14 -15.72
CA GLU A 86 -0.09 -20.96 -16.91
C GLU A 86 -1.28 -21.83 -17.29
N ALA A 87 -2.02 -22.34 -16.31
CA ALA A 87 -3.21 -23.16 -16.52
C ALA A 87 -4.39 -22.39 -17.13
N ASN A 88 -4.48 -21.06 -16.91
CA ASN A 88 -5.56 -20.22 -17.41
C ASN A 88 -5.04 -18.94 -18.11
N LEU A 89 -4.55 -19.12 -19.34
CA LEU A 89 -3.94 -18.05 -20.14
C LEU A 89 -4.85 -16.83 -20.36
N LYS A 90 -6.17 -17.04 -20.51
CA LYS A 90 -7.13 -15.94 -20.71
C LYS A 90 -7.25 -15.07 -19.47
N LEU A 91 -7.40 -15.70 -18.30
CA LEU A 91 -7.48 -14.99 -17.03
C LEU A 91 -6.15 -14.31 -16.70
N ASN A 92 -5.03 -14.98 -16.99
CA ASN A 92 -3.70 -14.40 -16.83
C ASN A 92 -3.53 -13.11 -17.67
N ALA A 93 -3.92 -13.15 -18.94
CA ALA A 93 -3.87 -11.98 -19.82
C ALA A 93 -4.73 -10.82 -19.28
N TYR A 94 -5.93 -11.12 -18.78
CA TYR A 94 -6.82 -10.12 -18.17
C TYR A 94 -6.22 -9.48 -16.91
N ILE A 95 -5.65 -10.28 -15.99
CA ILE A 95 -5.03 -9.76 -14.77
C ILE A 95 -3.79 -8.93 -15.14
N ASN A 96 -2.96 -9.40 -16.07
CA ASN A 96 -1.82 -8.64 -16.57
C ASN A 96 -2.23 -7.29 -17.15
N GLU A 97 -3.25 -7.26 -18.00
CA GLU A 97 -3.76 -6.01 -18.56
C GLU A 97 -4.26 -5.06 -17.46
N THR A 98 -4.99 -5.60 -16.47
CA THR A 98 -5.51 -4.82 -15.34
C THR A 98 -4.37 -4.24 -14.49
N LEU A 99 -3.36 -5.05 -14.14
CA LEU A 99 -2.19 -4.61 -13.41
C LEU A 99 -1.41 -3.55 -14.21
N LEU A 100 -1.13 -3.80 -15.48
CA LEU A 100 -0.39 -2.88 -16.35
C LEU A 100 -1.09 -1.54 -16.51
N ARG A 101 -2.43 -1.51 -16.66
CA ARG A 101 -3.20 -0.26 -16.72
C ARG A 101 -3.13 0.53 -15.40
N SER A 102 -2.96 -0.15 -14.28
CA SER A 102 -2.88 0.48 -12.96
C SER A 102 -1.49 1.02 -12.62
N VAL A 103 -0.45 0.46 -13.24
CA VAL A 103 0.94 0.89 -13.09
C VAL A 103 1.17 2.08 -14.03
N ASP A 104 1.60 3.21 -13.48
CA ASP A 104 1.95 4.39 -14.31
C ASP A 104 2.87 3.98 -15.47
N PRO A 105 2.64 4.49 -16.71
CA PRO A 105 3.50 4.19 -17.86
C PRO A 105 5.01 4.36 -17.58
N GLN A 106 5.40 5.31 -16.72
CA GLN A 106 6.80 5.53 -16.36
C GLN A 106 7.37 4.43 -15.43
N LEU A 107 6.53 3.79 -14.61
CA LEU A 107 6.95 2.74 -13.68
C LEU A 107 7.02 1.38 -14.41
N GLY A 108 6.11 1.14 -15.36
CA GLY A 108 6.15 -0.02 -16.26
C GLY A 108 7.46 -0.12 -17.06
N LEU A 109 7.99 1.02 -17.52
CA LEU A 109 9.29 1.10 -18.20
C LEU A 109 10.49 0.79 -17.29
N SER A 110 10.42 1.20 -16.02
CA SER A 110 11.54 1.02 -15.05
C SER A 110 11.60 -0.37 -14.42
N VAL A 111 10.44 -1.02 -14.26
CA VAL A 111 10.31 -2.35 -13.63
C VAL A 111 10.30 -3.47 -14.68
N GLY A 112 10.22 -3.13 -15.98
CA GLY A 112 10.21 -4.10 -17.07
C GLY A 112 9.01 -5.04 -17.01
N VAL A 113 7.83 -4.49 -16.69
CA VAL A 113 6.59 -5.28 -16.59
C VAL A 113 6.17 -5.72 -18.00
N SER A 114 5.95 -7.02 -18.20
CA SER A 114 5.76 -7.61 -19.53
C SER A 114 4.45 -8.38 -19.65
N THR A 115 3.70 -8.15 -20.72
CA THR A 115 2.48 -8.93 -21.02
C THR A 115 2.75 -10.41 -21.31
N MET A 116 4.00 -10.78 -21.60
CA MET A 116 4.41 -12.16 -21.87
C MET A 116 4.64 -12.99 -20.62
N GLU A 117 4.74 -12.35 -19.45
CA GLU A 117 5.00 -13.02 -18.17
C GLU A 117 3.69 -13.39 -17.48
N SER A 118 3.75 -14.26 -16.47
CA SER A 118 2.59 -14.49 -15.61
C SER A 118 2.24 -13.24 -14.81
N ALA A 119 0.96 -13.08 -14.47
CA ALA A 119 0.49 -12.00 -13.62
C ALA A 119 1.17 -12.02 -12.25
N SER A 120 1.43 -13.22 -11.70
CA SER A 120 2.21 -13.40 -10.48
C SER A 120 3.62 -12.79 -10.62
N GLU A 121 4.36 -13.12 -11.69
CA GLU A 121 5.71 -12.59 -11.91
C GLU A 121 5.73 -11.06 -12.01
N ASN A 122 4.81 -10.48 -12.78
CA ASN A 122 4.69 -9.02 -12.88
C ASN A 122 4.37 -8.37 -11.54
N PHE A 123 3.47 -8.98 -10.76
CA PHE A 123 3.12 -8.50 -9.43
C PHE A 123 4.32 -8.57 -8.48
N GLU A 124 5.07 -9.67 -8.47
CA GLU A 124 6.30 -9.81 -7.67
C GLU A 124 7.36 -8.77 -8.03
N ARG A 125 7.55 -8.46 -9.33
CA ARG A 125 8.48 -7.41 -9.76
C ARG A 125 8.12 -6.04 -9.21
N LEU A 126 6.83 -5.70 -9.22
CA LEU A 126 6.34 -4.46 -8.63
C LEU A 126 6.59 -4.43 -7.13
N LYS A 127 6.27 -5.51 -6.40
CA LYS A 127 6.55 -5.60 -4.96
C LYS A 127 8.03 -5.44 -4.65
N SER A 128 8.90 -6.10 -5.43
CA SER A 128 10.36 -6.02 -5.30
C SER A 128 10.91 -4.60 -5.54
N TYR A 129 10.41 -3.91 -6.58
CA TYR A 129 10.78 -2.53 -6.87
C TYR A 129 10.51 -1.58 -5.68
N PHE A 130 9.31 -1.66 -5.09
CA PHE A 130 8.98 -0.82 -3.92
C PHE A 130 9.70 -1.29 -2.66
N SER A 131 9.92 -2.59 -2.49
CA SER A 131 10.73 -3.15 -1.41
C SER A 131 12.13 -2.53 -1.35
N GLY A 132 12.82 -2.39 -2.50
CA GLY A 132 14.14 -1.76 -2.56
C GLY A 132 14.14 -0.24 -2.30
N ARG A 133 13.00 0.43 -2.50
CA ARG A 133 12.87 1.90 -2.32
C ARG A 133 12.48 2.31 -0.90
N ILE A 134 11.81 1.42 -0.16
CA ILE A 134 11.38 1.68 1.22
C ILE A 134 12.57 1.47 2.14
N SER A 135 13.40 2.52 2.30
CA SER A 135 14.56 2.52 3.20
C SER A 135 14.28 3.25 4.52
N ALA A 136 15.08 2.95 5.55
CA ALA A 136 14.97 3.61 6.86
C ALA A 136 15.17 5.14 6.79
N PHE A 137 15.99 5.63 5.85
CA PHE A 137 16.17 7.08 5.63
C PHE A 137 14.95 7.77 5.04
N TYR A 138 14.19 7.07 4.20
CA TYR A 138 12.91 7.58 3.69
C TYR A 138 11.87 7.69 4.81
N TYR A 139 11.86 6.72 5.75
CA TYR A 139 11.01 6.80 6.94
C TYR A 139 11.32 8.05 7.79
N LEU A 140 12.60 8.37 8.04
CA LEU A 140 12.98 9.59 8.77
C LEU A 140 12.50 10.87 8.06
N ASN A 141 12.59 10.88 6.73
CA ASN A 141 12.08 11.98 5.92
C ASN A 141 10.55 12.09 6.04
N LEU A 142 9.80 10.99 5.96
CA LEU A 142 8.35 11.01 6.15
C LEU A 142 7.93 11.47 7.55
N GLU A 143 8.63 11.03 8.60
CA GLU A 143 8.38 11.49 9.97
C GLU A 143 8.56 13.02 10.07
N SER A 144 9.60 13.57 9.44
CA SER A 144 9.85 15.02 9.44
C SER A 144 8.80 15.84 8.66
N GLN A 145 8.09 15.20 7.73
CA GLN A 145 7.05 15.81 6.92
C GLN A 145 5.68 15.77 7.59
N LEU A 146 5.53 14.99 8.67
CA LEU A 146 4.29 14.91 9.44
C LEU A 146 4.00 16.27 10.09
N LYS A 147 3.01 16.98 9.56
CA LYS A 147 2.59 18.31 10.04
C LYS A 147 1.14 18.26 10.47
N PHE A 148 0.90 18.70 11.70
CA PHE A 148 -0.47 18.84 12.19
C PHE A 148 -1.11 20.15 11.69
N ASP A 149 -2.22 20.02 10.97
CA ASP A 149 -3.14 21.12 10.69
C ASP A 149 -4.46 20.87 11.42
N ILE A 150 -4.80 21.79 12.33
CA ILE A 150 -6.04 21.74 13.09
C ILE A 150 -7.28 21.71 12.19
N ASN A 151 -7.22 22.29 10.98
CA ASN A 151 -8.34 22.30 10.04
C ASN A 151 -8.49 20.98 9.27
N ASN A 152 -7.46 20.13 9.27
CA ASN A 152 -7.41 18.89 8.49
C ASN A 152 -6.98 17.67 9.32
N VAL A 153 -7.63 17.48 10.46
CA VAL A 153 -7.39 16.34 11.38
C VAL A 153 -7.51 14.98 10.67
N LEU A 154 -8.45 14.84 9.73
CA LEU A 154 -8.65 13.56 9.03
C LEU A 154 -7.44 13.21 8.15
N GLN A 155 -6.87 14.20 7.44
CA GLN A 155 -5.67 13.95 6.64
C GLN A 155 -4.48 13.59 7.53
N PHE A 156 -4.28 14.32 8.63
CA PHE A 156 -3.22 14.02 9.59
C PHE A 156 -3.30 12.58 10.12
N LEU A 157 -4.51 12.09 10.45
CA LEU A 157 -4.69 10.70 10.89
C LEU A 157 -4.39 9.69 9.77
N LYS A 158 -4.80 9.98 8.53
CA LYS A 158 -4.45 9.15 7.37
C LYS A 158 -2.95 9.10 7.12
N ASP A 159 -2.26 10.23 7.25
CA ASP A 159 -0.82 10.33 7.05
C ASP A 159 -0.08 9.52 8.13
N ILE A 160 -0.54 9.55 9.38
CA ILE A 160 -0.02 8.71 10.46
C ILE A 160 -0.26 7.22 10.15
N ASP A 161 -1.46 6.83 9.76
CA ASP A 161 -1.78 5.43 9.44
C ASP A 161 -0.97 4.93 8.23
N CYS A 162 -0.71 5.81 7.26
CA CYS A 162 0.19 5.50 6.16
C CYS A 162 1.64 5.34 6.62
N LEU A 163 2.15 6.27 7.44
CA LEU A 163 3.49 6.20 8.01
C LEU A 163 3.68 4.90 8.82
N SER A 164 2.63 4.51 9.56
CA SER A 164 2.57 3.27 10.33
C SER A 164 2.73 2.02 9.46
N ARG A 165 2.09 2.01 8.27
CA ARG A 165 2.19 0.93 7.29
C ARG A 165 3.56 0.90 6.64
N VAL A 166 4.09 2.06 6.24
CA VAL A 166 5.45 2.19 5.68
C VAL A 166 6.48 1.72 6.70
N TYR A 167 6.33 2.08 7.98
CA TYR A 167 7.21 1.64 9.07
C TYR A 167 7.14 0.12 9.25
N SER A 168 5.93 -0.42 9.41
CA SER A 168 5.73 -1.87 9.54
C SER A 168 6.32 -2.65 8.37
N PHE A 169 6.31 -2.09 7.16
CA PHE A 169 6.88 -2.71 5.97
C PHE A 169 8.40 -2.51 5.85
N ALA A 170 8.94 -1.34 6.23
CA ALA A 170 10.38 -1.09 6.26
C ALA A 170 11.07 -2.01 7.29
N PHE A 171 10.45 -2.14 8.46
CA PHE A 171 11.00 -2.90 9.57
C PHE A 171 10.43 -4.33 9.68
N ARG A 172 9.47 -4.73 8.81
CA ARG A 172 8.79 -6.05 8.67
C ARG A 172 8.62 -6.84 9.97
N GLY A 173 7.50 -6.59 10.64
CA GLY A 173 6.87 -7.51 11.59
C GLY A 173 7.55 -7.66 12.97
N ASP A 174 8.89 -7.74 13.03
CA ASP A 174 9.60 -7.99 14.30
C ASP A 174 9.76 -6.73 15.16
N ALA A 175 9.81 -5.56 14.53
CA ALA A 175 9.57 -4.31 15.23
C ALA A 175 8.07 -4.01 15.15
N GLN A 176 7.27 -4.67 16.00
CA GLN A 176 5.88 -4.27 16.16
C GLN A 176 5.87 -2.76 16.41
N MET A 177 5.19 -2.03 15.54
CA MET A 177 4.99 -0.60 15.73
C MET A 177 4.23 -0.45 17.04
N THR A 178 4.93 -0.05 18.09
CA THR A 178 4.33 0.02 19.40
C THR A 178 3.42 1.25 19.45
N PRO A 179 2.29 1.23 20.19
CA PRO A 179 1.44 2.40 20.38
C PRO A 179 2.23 3.64 20.82
N GLU A 180 3.31 3.45 21.58
CA GLU A 180 4.22 4.50 22.05
C GLU A 180 4.95 5.20 20.90
N LEU A 181 5.42 4.45 19.90
CA LEU A 181 6.07 5.05 18.72
C LEU A 181 5.08 5.90 17.90
N LYS A 182 3.85 5.40 17.71
CA LYS A 182 2.78 6.16 17.05
C LYS A 182 2.51 7.47 17.78
N LEU A 183 2.43 7.39 19.11
CA LEU A 183 2.19 8.54 19.97
C LEU A 183 3.35 9.52 19.95
N GLN A 184 4.59 9.05 19.93
CA GLN A 184 5.77 9.90 19.80
C GLN A 184 5.70 10.74 18.51
N TRP A 185 5.31 10.16 17.38
CA TRP A 185 5.13 10.91 16.12
C TRP A 185 4.05 11.97 16.23
N ILE A 186 2.91 11.62 16.85
CA ILE A 186 1.81 12.55 17.09
C ILE A 186 2.29 13.72 17.95
N MET A 187 2.94 13.42 19.08
CA MET A 187 3.46 14.43 20.01
C MET A 187 4.50 15.34 19.35
N ASN A 188 5.40 14.77 18.54
CA ASN A 188 6.37 15.53 17.76
C ASN A 188 5.71 16.48 16.76
N SER A 189 4.64 16.03 16.10
CA SER A 189 3.89 16.83 15.13
C SER A 189 3.04 17.93 15.78
N LEU A 190 2.73 17.77 17.07
CA LEU A 190 1.90 18.67 17.86
C LEU A 190 2.68 19.69 18.68
N ARG A 191 4.02 19.78 18.57
CA ARG A 191 4.87 20.66 19.39
C ARG A 191 4.43 22.14 19.49
N GLY A 192 3.67 22.65 18.50
CA GLY A 192 3.08 24.00 18.52
C GLY A 192 1.69 24.12 19.17
N ASN A 193 1.08 23.02 19.63
CA ASN A 193 -0.31 22.95 20.10
C ASN A 193 -0.39 22.49 21.56
N GLN A 194 0.07 23.32 22.48
CA GLN A 194 0.24 22.97 23.90
C GLN A 194 -1.04 22.48 24.59
N GLU A 195 -2.20 23.06 24.29
CA GLU A 195 -3.48 22.60 24.85
C GLU A 195 -3.82 21.15 24.42
N ILE A 196 -3.50 20.80 23.17
CA ILE A 196 -3.74 19.45 22.64
C ILE A 196 -2.77 18.46 23.29
N LEU A 197 -1.50 18.86 23.41
CA LEU A 197 -0.46 18.05 24.05
C LEU A 197 -0.82 17.73 25.50
N LEU A 198 -1.31 18.71 26.26
CA LEU A 198 -1.76 18.52 27.64
C LEU A 198 -2.93 17.55 27.72
N ASP A 199 -3.95 17.70 26.87
CA ASP A 199 -5.09 16.77 26.82
C ASP A 199 -4.64 15.33 26.51
N ILE A 200 -3.65 15.15 25.61
CA ILE A 200 -3.07 13.83 25.29
C ILE A 200 -2.27 13.27 26.47
N GLN A 201 -1.44 14.09 27.12
CA GLN A 201 -0.65 13.67 28.28
C GLN A 201 -1.52 13.24 29.46
N ASN A 202 -2.64 13.95 29.69
CA ASN A 202 -3.57 13.66 30.77
C ASN A 202 -4.32 12.33 30.58
N ASP A 203 -4.48 11.85 29.34
CA ASP A 203 -5.20 10.61 29.02
C ASP A 203 -4.28 9.53 28.42
N TRP A 204 -2.95 9.70 28.60
CA TRP A 204 -1.88 8.92 27.97
C TRP A 204 -2.10 7.40 28.06
N GLU A 205 -2.40 6.89 29.25
CA GLU A 205 -2.55 5.44 29.48
C GLU A 205 -3.76 4.85 28.75
N ASN A 206 -4.83 5.63 28.61
CA ASN A 206 -6.03 5.18 27.92
C ASN A 206 -5.85 5.28 26.40
N ILE A 207 -5.15 6.31 25.92
CA ILE A 207 -4.84 6.48 24.49
C ILE A 207 -3.95 5.34 23.98
N ILE A 208 -2.96 4.89 24.78
CA ILE A 208 -2.13 3.72 24.41
C ILE A 208 -3.00 2.48 24.19
N LYS A 209 -3.96 2.23 25.10
CA LYS A 209 -4.87 1.09 25.03
C LYS A 209 -5.91 1.24 23.92
N ASN A 210 -6.31 2.47 23.62
CA ASN A 210 -7.29 2.78 22.59
C ASN A 210 -6.93 4.08 21.82
N PRO A 211 -6.17 3.95 20.71
CA PRO A 211 -5.78 5.10 19.90
C PRO A 211 -6.95 5.89 19.28
N MET A 212 -8.18 5.35 19.27
CA MET A 212 -9.37 6.11 18.82
C MET A 212 -9.69 7.29 19.73
N LEU A 213 -9.26 7.27 21.00
CA LEU A 213 -9.42 8.40 21.92
C LEU A 213 -8.67 9.64 21.43
N LEU A 214 -7.55 9.45 20.73
CA LEU A 214 -6.80 10.54 20.10
C LEU A 214 -7.66 11.31 19.09
N ARG A 215 -8.46 10.59 18.29
CA ARG A 215 -9.37 11.21 17.31
C ARG A 215 -10.42 12.08 18.02
N SER A 216 -10.91 11.65 19.18
CA SER A 216 -11.86 12.43 19.99
C SER A 216 -11.23 13.74 20.47
N ILE A 217 -10.00 13.68 21.02
CA ILE A 217 -9.26 14.85 21.48
C ILE A 217 -9.03 15.83 20.33
N LEU A 218 -8.47 15.36 19.20
CA LEU A 218 -8.20 16.22 18.05
C LEU A 218 -9.48 16.85 17.47
N THR A 219 -10.58 16.09 17.42
CA THR A 219 -11.88 16.58 16.93
C THR A 219 -12.52 17.60 17.87
N LYS A 220 -12.38 17.41 19.19
CA LYS A 220 -12.80 18.40 20.21
C LYS A 220 -12.11 19.74 19.97
N HIS A 221 -10.80 19.72 19.75
CA HIS A 221 -10.01 20.93 19.48
C HIS A 221 -10.35 21.58 18.14
N LEU A 222 -10.58 20.80 17.08
CA LEU A 222 -11.10 21.31 15.80
C LEU A 222 -12.43 22.06 16.01
N ASN A 223 -13.35 21.48 16.76
CA ASN A 223 -14.65 22.09 17.02
C ASN A 223 -14.55 23.36 17.88
N LYS A 224 -13.64 23.38 18.87
CA LYS A 224 -13.32 24.58 19.66
C LYS A 224 -12.80 25.70 18.75
N ALA A 225 -11.83 25.40 17.88
CA ALA A 225 -11.27 26.36 16.92
C ALA A 225 -12.34 26.90 15.94
N LYS A 226 -13.21 26.03 15.42
CA LYS A 226 -14.34 26.45 14.57
C LYS A 226 -15.31 27.41 15.27
N ARG A 227 -15.63 27.16 16.54
CA ARG A 227 -16.52 28.03 17.33
C ARG A 227 -15.90 29.41 17.53
N VAL A 228 -14.62 29.47 17.91
CA VAL A 228 -13.89 30.75 18.07
C VAL A 228 -13.85 31.53 16.75
N ARG A 229 -13.57 30.85 15.63
CA ARG A 229 -13.52 31.50 14.31
C ARG A 229 -14.86 32.09 13.89
N ARG A 230 -15.97 31.40 14.15
CA ARG A 230 -17.33 31.93 13.90
C ARG A 230 -17.60 33.17 14.74
N ALA A 231 -17.31 33.12 16.04
CA ALA A 231 -17.49 34.25 16.94
C ALA A 231 -16.68 35.50 16.53
N LEU A 232 -15.55 35.33 15.85
CA LEU A 232 -14.73 36.42 15.32
C LEU A 232 -15.19 36.95 13.95
N MET A 233 -16.04 36.21 13.22
CA MET A 233 -16.61 36.62 11.93
C MET A 233 -17.99 37.28 12.07
N ASP A 234 -18.66 37.04 13.20
CA ASP A 234 -19.97 37.64 13.54
C ASP A 234 -19.83 39.01 14.25
N VAL A 235 -18.60 39.56 14.32
CA VAL A 235 -18.24 40.89 14.87
C VAL A 235 -17.70 41.75 13.74
#